data_AF-A0A183S958-F1
#
_entry.id   AF-A0A183S958-F1
#
_cell.length_a   1.000
_cell.length_b   1.000
_cell.length_c   1.000
_cell.angle_alpha   90.00
_cell.angle_beta   90.00
_cell.angle_gamma   90.00
#
_symmetry.space_group_name_H-M   'P 1'
#
loop_
_entity.id
_entity.type
_entity.pdbx_description
1 polymer ?
#
loop_
_entity_poly.entity_id
_entity_poly.type
_entity_poly.pdbx_seq_one_letter_code
_entity_poly.pdbx_strand_id
1 'polypeptide(L)'
;MACCNQGDADLTAKKAIVGDRHFGFLGSGQMAQAIAKGLLSGGLLKGSHVCMSDRFGTGPEDAKTYGIEYVQENSSMVKKSDVVFVCVKPNLVQHVLRECADVLPNKLVISIAAGVTVADLEAVSLL
;
A
#
# COMPACT_ATOMS: atom_id res chain seq x y z
N MET A 1 -6.11 -41.11 4.66
CA MET A 1 -5.03 -40.18 5.05
C MET A 1 -5.61 -38.78 4.94
N ALA A 2 -5.99 -38.18 6.07
CA ALA A 2 -6.75 -36.94 6.09
C ALA A 2 -5.80 -35.74 5.91
N CYS A 3 -5.92 -35.03 4.79
CA CYS A 3 -5.38 -33.68 4.68
C CYS A 3 -6.32 -32.76 5.46
N CYS A 4 -5.98 -32.46 6.71
CA CYS A 4 -6.67 -31.42 7.47
C CYS A 4 -6.51 -30.08 6.73
N ASN A 5 -7.63 -29.48 6.33
CA ASN A 5 -7.69 -28.10 5.88
C ASN A 5 -7.36 -27.17 7.06
N GLN A 6 -6.11 -26.69 7.13
CA GLN A 6 -5.67 -25.62 8.02
C GLN A 6 -6.04 -24.19 7.53
N GLY A 7 -6.80 -24.06 6.43
CA GLY A 7 -6.99 -22.78 5.72
C GLY A 7 -7.81 -21.70 6.43
N ASP A 8 -8.82 -22.08 7.22
CA ASP A 8 -9.84 -21.12 7.69
C ASP A 8 -9.54 -20.50 9.07
N ALA A 9 -8.82 -21.22 9.94
CA ALA A 9 -8.44 -20.70 11.26
C ALA A 9 -7.33 -19.63 11.16
N ASP A 10 -6.43 -19.77 10.19
CA ASP A 10 -5.29 -18.89 9.98
C ASP A 10 -5.71 -17.52 9.39
N LEU A 11 -6.78 -17.49 8.59
CA LEU A 11 -7.30 -16.26 7.99
C LEU A 11 -7.95 -15.33 9.04
N THR A 12 -8.59 -15.89 10.06
CA THR A 12 -9.22 -15.14 11.16
C THR A 12 -8.17 -14.43 12.03
N ALA A 13 -7.04 -15.09 12.30
CA ALA A 13 -5.90 -14.47 13.00
C ALA A 13 -5.22 -13.39 12.15
N LYS A 14 -5.05 -13.63 10.84
CA LYS A 14 -4.48 -12.64 9.90
C LYS A 14 -5.34 -11.39 9.76
N LYS A 15 -6.66 -11.54 9.78
CA LYS A 15 -7.60 -10.40 9.74
C LYS A 15 -7.50 -9.53 10.99
N ALA A 16 -7.16 -10.10 12.15
CA ALA A 16 -6.95 -9.33 13.37
C ALA A 16 -5.71 -8.41 13.29
N ILE A 17 -4.67 -8.81 12.55
CA ILE A 17 -3.45 -8.00 12.32
C ILE A 17 -3.74 -6.84 11.35
N VAL A 18 -4.56 -7.11 10.33
CA VAL A 18 -4.94 -6.14 9.30
C VAL A 18 -5.98 -5.14 9.81
N GLY A 19 -6.90 -5.58 10.67
CA GLY A 19 -7.91 -4.75 11.31
C GLY A 19 -8.74 -3.91 10.32
N ASP A 20 -9.22 -2.76 10.78
CA ASP A 20 -9.87 -1.74 9.95
C ASP A 20 -8.87 -0.70 9.41
N ARG A 21 -7.60 -1.07 9.25
CA ARG A 21 -6.58 -0.15 8.74
C ARG A 21 -6.79 0.14 7.27
N HIS A 22 -6.43 1.36 6.87
CA HIS A 22 -6.36 1.77 5.48
C HIS A 22 -4.95 1.60 4.92
N PHE A 23 -4.86 1.06 3.71
CA PHE A 23 -3.64 0.71 3.02
C PHE A 23 -3.45 1.59 1.79
N GLY A 24 -2.38 2.35 1.82
CA GLY A 24 -1.97 3.28 0.79
C GLY A 24 -0.85 2.72 -0.06
N PHE A 25 -0.89 2.94 -1.37
CA PHE A 25 0.21 2.60 -2.27
C PHE A 25 0.69 3.86 -2.99
N LEU A 26 1.91 4.30 -2.67
CA LEU A 26 2.61 5.33 -3.42
C LEU A 26 3.02 4.74 -4.77
N GLY A 27 2.29 5.13 -5.80
CA GLY A 27 2.39 4.55 -7.14
C GLY A 27 1.41 3.41 -7.39
N SER A 28 0.89 3.36 -8.62
CA SER A 28 -0.10 2.41 -9.14
C SER A 28 0.50 1.33 -10.05
N GLY A 29 1.83 1.15 -10.02
CA GLY A 29 2.54 0.27 -10.95
C GLY A 29 2.24 -1.22 -10.76
N GLN A 30 2.87 -2.06 -11.59
CA GLN A 30 2.65 -3.52 -11.58
C GLN A 30 2.81 -4.15 -10.20
N MET A 31 3.82 -3.73 -9.42
CA MET A 31 4.00 -4.25 -8.05
C MET A 31 2.92 -3.81 -7.08
N ALA A 32 2.51 -2.55 -7.10
CA ALA A 32 1.40 -2.08 -6.26
C ALA A 32 0.12 -2.87 -6.57
N GLN A 33 -0.19 -3.04 -7.86
CA GLN A 33 -1.36 -3.78 -8.30
C GLN A 33 -1.28 -5.26 -7.93
N ALA A 34 -0.12 -5.92 -8.13
CA ALA A 34 0.04 -7.33 -7.80
C ALA A 34 -0.15 -7.60 -6.31
N ILE A 35 0.46 -6.77 -5.45
CA ILE A 35 0.32 -6.87 -3.99
C ILE A 35 -1.13 -6.63 -3.58
N ALA A 36 -1.75 -5.53 -4.03
CA ALA A 36 -3.13 -5.23 -3.69
C ALA A 36 -4.09 -6.33 -4.17
N LYS A 37 -3.98 -6.78 -5.42
CA LYS A 37 -4.79 -7.87 -5.98
C LYS A 37 -4.61 -9.16 -5.19
N GLY A 38 -3.38 -9.50 -4.79
CA GLY A 38 -3.12 -10.68 -3.95
C GLY A 38 -3.82 -10.61 -2.59
N LEU A 39 -3.76 -9.44 -1.93
CA LEU A 39 -4.39 -9.22 -0.62
C LEU A 39 -5.93 -9.19 -0.71
N LEU A 40 -6.47 -8.63 -1.79
CA LEU A 40 -7.91 -8.56 -2.05
C LEU A 40 -8.49 -9.93 -2.41
N SER A 41 -7.85 -10.64 -3.34
CA SER A 41 -8.27 -11.99 -3.74
C SER A 41 -8.10 -13.02 -2.60
N GLY A 42 -7.14 -12.79 -1.71
CA GLY A 42 -6.98 -13.57 -0.48
C GLY A 42 -7.98 -13.23 0.62
N GLY A 43 -8.87 -12.26 0.42
CA GLY A 43 -9.88 -11.83 1.41
C GLY A 43 -9.31 -11.14 2.64
N LEU A 44 -8.03 -10.74 2.61
CA LEU A 44 -7.37 -10.03 3.71
C LEU A 44 -7.74 -8.55 3.72
N LEU A 45 -7.93 -7.95 2.55
CA LEU A 45 -8.35 -6.57 2.38
C LEU A 45 -9.67 -6.46 1.63
N LYS A 46 -10.37 -5.35 1.85
CA LYS A 46 -11.46 -4.88 0.99
C LYS A 46 -10.97 -3.71 0.16
N GLY A 47 -11.47 -3.56 -1.06
CA GLY A 47 -11.10 -2.43 -1.93
C GLY A 47 -11.30 -1.07 -1.29
N SER A 48 -12.36 -0.93 -0.49
CA SER A 48 -12.68 0.29 0.26
C SER A 48 -11.62 0.70 1.28
N HIS A 49 -10.71 -0.21 1.65
CA HIS A 49 -9.59 0.07 2.56
C HIS A 49 -8.29 0.32 1.78
N VAL A 50 -8.31 0.33 0.45
CA VAL A 50 -7.13 0.49 -0.40
C VAL A 50 -7.21 1.76 -1.22
N CYS A 51 -6.16 2.57 -1.13
CA CYS A 51 -6.00 3.78 -1.93
C CYS A 51 -4.64 3.75 -2.65
N MET A 52 -4.60 4.12 -3.93
CA MET A 52 -3.36 4.20 -4.71
C MET A 52 -3.17 5.60 -5.28
N SER A 53 -1.93 6.08 -5.34
CA SER A 53 -1.61 7.31 -6.07
C SER A 53 -1.11 7.02 -7.48
N ASP A 54 -1.62 7.78 -8.45
CA ASP A 54 -1.18 7.75 -9.85
C ASP A 54 -1.11 9.18 -10.40
N ARG A 55 -0.16 9.49 -11.30
CA ARG A 55 -0.02 10.84 -11.87
C ARG A 55 -1.26 11.34 -12.62
N PHE A 56 -2.04 10.44 -13.20
CA PHE A 56 -3.27 10.75 -13.91
C PHE A 56 -4.51 10.54 -13.04
N GLY A 57 -4.35 10.03 -11.82
CA GLY A 57 -5.45 9.68 -10.91
C GLY A 57 -6.36 8.56 -11.44
N THR A 58 -6.02 7.95 -12.58
CA THR A 58 -6.78 6.89 -13.21
C THR A 58 -6.04 5.59 -13.03
N GLY A 59 -6.61 4.68 -12.23
CA GLY A 59 -6.14 3.30 -12.16
C GLY A 59 -6.31 2.55 -13.49
N PRO A 60 -5.75 1.35 -13.63
CA PRO A 60 -6.04 0.48 -14.76
C PRO A 60 -7.55 0.19 -14.86
N GLU A 61 -8.05 -0.19 -16.03
CA GLU A 61 -9.49 -0.40 -16.23
C GLU A 61 -10.10 -1.43 -15.26
N ASP A 62 -9.31 -2.44 -14.88
CA ASP A 62 -9.71 -3.50 -13.94
C ASP A 62 -9.68 -3.06 -12.46
N ALA A 63 -9.21 -1.85 -12.15
CA ALA A 63 -9.23 -1.28 -10.81
C ALA A 63 -10.63 -1.24 -10.21
N LYS A 64 -11.63 -0.92 -11.03
CA LYS A 64 -13.03 -0.78 -10.61
C LYS A 64 -13.60 -2.09 -10.10
N THR A 65 -13.14 -3.21 -10.65
CA THR A 65 -13.55 -4.57 -10.25
C THR A 65 -13.26 -4.85 -8.78
N TYR A 66 -12.18 -4.28 -8.26
CA TYR A 66 -11.75 -4.49 -6.89
C TYR A 66 -12.23 -3.41 -5.92
N GLY A 67 -12.83 -2.32 -6.40
CA GLY A 67 -13.29 -1.20 -5.58
C GLY A 67 -12.16 -0.39 -4.93
N ILE A 68 -10.97 -0.36 -5.54
CA ILE A 68 -9.81 0.40 -5.07
C ILE A 68 -9.97 1.88 -5.45
N GLU A 69 -9.68 2.79 -4.52
CA GLU A 69 -9.64 4.23 -4.80
C GLU A 69 -8.31 4.61 -5.47
N TYR A 70 -8.37 5.44 -6.51
CA TYR A 70 -7.19 6.06 -7.12
C TYR A 70 -7.28 7.56 -6.97
N VAL A 71 -6.18 8.17 -6.54
CA VAL A 71 -6.06 9.62 -6.38
C VAL A 71 -4.84 10.14 -7.11
N GLN A 72 -4.89 11.40 -7.52
CA GLN A 72 -3.78 12.01 -8.24
C GLN A 72 -2.63 12.43 -7.30
N GLU A 73 -2.99 12.91 -6.11
CA GLU A 73 -2.05 13.50 -5.19
C GLU A 73 -1.54 12.48 -4.17
N ASN A 74 -0.22 12.35 -4.05
CA ASN A 74 0.44 11.47 -3.09
C ASN A 74 0.04 11.81 -1.64
N SER A 75 -0.02 13.10 -1.28
CA SER A 75 -0.35 13.53 0.09
C SER A 75 -1.78 13.13 0.48
N SER A 76 -2.75 13.28 -0.41
CA SER A 76 -4.14 12.85 -0.20
C SER A 76 -4.25 11.34 0.05
N MET A 77 -3.50 10.53 -0.69
CA MET A 77 -3.44 9.08 -0.47
C MET A 77 -2.86 8.75 0.91
N VAL A 78 -1.72 9.35 1.27
CA VAL A 78 -1.05 9.11 2.54
C VAL A 78 -1.91 9.53 3.73
N LYS A 79 -2.61 10.67 3.65
CA LYS A 79 -3.54 11.14 4.70
C LYS A 79 -4.60 10.10 5.05
N LYS A 80 -5.14 9.41 4.04
CA LYS A 80 -6.17 8.38 4.19
C LYS A 80 -5.66 7.01 4.65
N SER A 81 -4.34 6.83 4.78
CA SER A 81 -3.72 5.52 4.94
C SER A 81 -3.00 5.38 6.28
N ASP A 82 -3.13 4.24 6.95
CA ASP A 82 -2.37 3.90 8.16
C ASP A 82 -1.06 3.19 7.81
N VAL A 83 -1.10 2.40 6.74
CA VAL A 83 0.04 1.66 6.18
C VAL A 83 0.30 2.17 4.77
N VAL A 84 1.53 2.58 4.48
CA VAL A 84 1.93 3.16 3.20
C VAL A 84 3.00 2.29 2.55
N PHE A 85 2.65 1.69 1.42
CA PHE A 85 3.58 0.98 0.56
C PHE A 85 4.26 1.95 -0.41
N VAL A 86 5.58 1.98 -0.41
CA VAL A 86 6.39 2.73 -1.38
C VAL A 86 6.67 1.82 -2.57
N CYS A 87 5.87 1.98 -3.63
CA CYS A 87 5.90 1.17 -4.85
C CYS A 87 6.29 1.98 -6.09
N VAL A 88 6.97 3.11 -5.90
CA VAL A 88 7.54 3.90 -6.99
C VAL A 88 8.92 3.37 -7.40
N LYS A 89 9.41 3.83 -8.56
CA LYS A 89 10.78 3.54 -9.00
C LYS A 89 11.79 4.06 -7.96
N PRO A 90 12.90 3.36 -7.68
CA PRO A 90 13.90 3.76 -6.67
C PRO A 90 14.34 5.23 -6.77
N ASN A 91 14.61 5.71 -7.99
CA ASN A 91 15.04 7.08 -8.26
C ASN A 91 14.01 8.17 -7.87
N LEU A 92 12.74 7.79 -7.66
CA LEU A 92 11.66 8.71 -7.29
C LEU A 92 11.33 8.67 -5.79
N VAL A 93 11.84 7.69 -5.04
CA VAL A 93 11.44 7.46 -3.64
C VAL A 93 11.66 8.69 -2.78
N GLN A 94 12.86 9.27 -2.80
CA GLN A 94 13.15 10.46 -2.00
C GLN A 94 12.27 11.66 -2.36
N HIS A 95 11.95 11.83 -3.64
CA HIS A 95 11.10 12.92 -4.10
C HIS A 95 9.67 12.78 -3.58
N VAL A 96 9.05 11.60 -3.76
CA VAL A 96 7.67 11.38 -3.32
C VAL A 96 7.54 11.34 -1.79
N LEU A 97 8.56 10.87 -1.08
CA LEU A 97 8.55 10.91 0.39
C LEU A 97 8.63 12.35 0.91
N ARG A 98 9.42 13.22 0.26
CA ARG A 98 9.47 14.65 0.61
C ARG A 98 8.13 15.35 0.38
N GLU A 99 7.43 15.03 -0.71
CA GLU A 99 6.08 15.54 -0.97
C GLU A 99 5.07 15.15 0.13
N CYS A 100 5.31 14.02 0.80
CA CYS A 100 4.44 13.48 1.83
C CYS A 100 4.99 13.68 3.26
N ALA A 101 6.10 14.41 3.44
CA ALA A 101 6.83 14.48 4.70
C ALA A 101 5.93 14.91 5.87
N ASP A 102 5.08 15.92 5.66
CA ASP A 102 4.18 16.46 6.69
C ASP A 102 3.10 15.47 7.15
N VAL A 103 2.79 14.48 6.31
CA VAL A 103 1.65 13.57 6.51
C VAL A 103 2.08 12.13 6.76
N LEU A 104 3.36 11.80 6.63
CA LEU A 104 3.94 10.50 6.94
C LEU A 104 4.07 10.17 8.45
N PRO A 105 4.17 11.12 9.40
CA PRO A 105 4.36 10.79 10.80
C PRO A 105 3.27 9.85 11.34
N ASN A 106 3.66 8.92 12.21
CA ASN A 106 2.80 7.90 12.84
C ASN A 106 2.18 6.86 11.87
N LYS A 107 2.67 6.77 10.63
CA LYS A 107 2.23 5.75 9.66
C LYS A 107 3.27 4.66 9.52
N LEU A 108 2.82 3.44 9.23
CA LEU A 108 3.73 2.33 8.92
C LEU A 108 4.18 2.43 7.46
N VAL A 109 5.45 2.66 7.21
CA VAL A 109 6.01 2.72 5.85
C VAL A 109 6.65 1.39 5.47
N ILE A 110 6.25 0.83 4.33
CA ILE A 110 6.78 -0.42 3.77
C ILE A 110 7.39 -0.11 2.40
N SER A 111 8.71 -0.27 2.25
CA SER A 111 9.38 -0.02 0.97
C SER A 111 9.55 -1.29 0.15
N ILE A 112 9.13 -1.25 -1.12
CA ILE A 112 9.35 -2.30 -2.13
C ILE A 112 10.45 -1.88 -3.13
N ALA A 113 10.98 -0.66 -2.99
CA ALA A 113 11.95 -0.10 -3.92
C ALA A 113 13.31 -0.81 -3.78
N ALA A 114 13.75 -1.46 -4.85
CA ALA A 114 15.03 -2.14 -4.88
C ALA A 114 16.21 -1.16 -4.71
N GLY A 115 17.15 -1.50 -3.83
CA GLY A 115 18.37 -0.72 -3.60
C GLY A 115 18.19 0.55 -2.76
N VAL A 116 17.01 0.76 -2.17
CA VAL A 116 16.77 1.84 -1.20
C VAL A 116 16.94 1.29 0.21
N THR A 117 17.84 1.88 0.99
CA THR A 117 18.09 1.46 2.37
C THR A 117 17.08 2.08 3.32
N VAL A 118 16.95 1.52 4.53
CA VAL A 118 16.12 2.12 5.58
C VAL A 118 16.61 3.53 5.94
N ALA A 119 17.94 3.73 5.98
CA ALA A 119 18.52 5.04 6.24
C ALA A 119 18.11 6.08 5.18
N ASP A 120 17.99 5.70 3.91
CA ASP A 120 17.52 6.60 2.85
C ASP A 120 16.06 7.03 3.05
N LEU A 121 15.23 6.17 3.65
CA LEU A 121 13.83 6.47 3.98
C LEU A 121 13.74 7.37 5.22
N GLU A 122 14.49 7.05 6.26
CA GLU A 122 14.51 7.80 7.53
C GLU A 122 15.05 9.22 7.35
N ALA A 123 16.03 9.42 6.48
CA ALA A 123 16.60 10.73 6.17
C ALA A 123 15.55 11.74 5.65
N VAL A 124 14.42 11.26 5.13
CA VAL A 124 13.32 12.12 4.65
C VAL A 124 12.24 12.33 5.71
N SER A 125 12.07 11.39 6.66
CA SER A 125 11.03 11.47 7.70
C SER A 125 11.47 12.22 8.96
N LEU A 126 12.77 12.48 9.14
CA LEU A 126 13.34 13.18 10.31
C LEU A 126 13.61 14.68 10.06
N LEU A 127 13.20 15.22 8.91
CA LEU A 127 13.23 16.64 8.56
C LEU A 127 11.86 17.26 8.75
#